data_AF-A0A327MB32-F1
#
_entry.id   AF-A0A327MB32-F1
#
_cell.length_a   1.000
_cell.length_b   1.000
_cell.length_c   1.000
_cell.angle_alpha   90.00
_cell.angle_beta   90.00
_cell.angle_gamma   90.00
#
_symmetry.space_group_name_H-M   'P 1'
#
loop_
_entity.id
_entity.type
_entity.pdbx_description
1 polymer ?
#
loop_
_entity_poly.entity_id
_entity_poly.type
_entity_poly.pdbx_seq_one_letter_code
_entity_poly.pdbx_strand_id
1 'polypeptide(L)'
;MLGGGAGLLAAPLATPALGQPRWPEKPIEIQVGFVAGGGTDLDARSYARALEKRIGGTVVVTNRPGAGGELALAAVVRAKPDGHTR
;
A
#
# COMPACT_ATOMS: atom_id res chain seq x y z
N MET A 1 -16.69 52.36 40.15
CA MET A 1 -15.99 51.80 38.98
C MET A 1 -15.36 50.49 39.39
N LEU A 2 -15.70 49.39 38.71
CA LEU A 2 -14.87 48.20 38.42
C LEU A 2 -15.81 47.16 37.79
N GLY A 3 -15.91 47.21 36.45
CA GLY A 3 -16.76 46.33 35.65
C GLY A 3 -16.14 44.94 35.52
N GLY A 4 -16.99 43.92 35.64
CA GLY A 4 -16.64 42.52 35.45
C GLY A 4 -16.39 42.20 33.97
N GLY A 5 -15.38 41.38 33.72
CA GLY A 5 -15.13 40.75 32.44
C GLY A 5 -14.75 39.29 32.67
N ALA A 6 -15.75 38.43 32.84
CA ALA A 6 -15.54 36.99 32.83
C ALA A 6 -15.28 36.56 31.37
N GLY A 7 -14.00 36.49 31.00
CA GLY A 7 -13.58 35.99 29.69
C GLY A 7 -13.96 34.52 29.55
N LEU A 8 -14.89 34.23 28.63
CA LEU A 8 -15.18 32.87 28.19
C LEU A 8 -13.91 32.25 27.59
N LEU A 9 -13.30 31.31 28.30
CA LEU A 9 -12.25 30.46 27.76
C LEU A 9 -12.88 29.51 26.74
N ALA A 10 -12.70 29.81 25.45
CA ALA A 10 -13.10 28.92 24.36
C ALA A 10 -12.21 27.67 24.41
N ALA A 11 -12.77 26.55 24.89
CA ALA A 11 -12.11 25.26 24.84
C ALA A 11 -12.01 24.79 23.38
N PRO A 12 -10.84 24.34 22.89
CA PRO A 12 -10.72 23.82 21.55
C PRO A 12 -11.54 22.53 21.42
N LEU A 13 -12.50 22.51 20.50
CA LEU A 13 -13.20 21.30 20.10
C LEU A 13 -12.18 20.37 19.41
N ALA A 14 -11.89 19.24 20.04
CA ALA A 14 -11.04 18.22 19.45
C ALA A 14 -11.66 17.73 18.13
N THR A 15 -10.93 17.88 17.02
CA THR A 15 -11.33 17.30 15.74
C THR A 15 -11.13 15.78 15.78
N PRO A 16 -12.06 14.99 15.22
CA PRO A 16 -11.91 13.54 15.17
C PRO A 16 -10.67 13.18 14.34
N ALA A 17 -9.79 12.37 14.91
CA ALA A 17 -8.67 11.80 14.18
C ALA A 17 -9.21 10.76 13.19
N LEU A 18 -9.13 11.06 11.90
CA LEU A 18 -9.34 10.06 10.84
C LEU A 18 -8.13 9.14 10.85
N GLY A 19 -8.31 7.90 11.30
CA GLY A 19 -7.28 6.87 11.27
C GLY A 19 -6.80 6.59 9.84
N GLN A 20 -5.58 6.08 9.71
CA GLN A 20 -5.07 5.61 8.41
C GLN A 20 -6.04 4.55 7.86
N PRO A 21 -6.46 4.67 6.60
CA PRO A 21 -7.33 3.68 6.00
C PRO A 21 -6.66 2.30 6.02
N ARG A 22 -7.48 1.25 6.16
CA ARG A 22 -6.99 -0.11 6.41
C ARG A 22 -6.40 -0.67 5.13
N TRP A 23 -5.09 -0.88 5.12
CA TRP A 23 -4.41 -1.60 4.05
C TRP A 23 -4.80 -3.10 4.04
N PRO A 24 -4.99 -3.72 2.86
CA PRO A 24 -5.02 -3.13 1.52
C PRO A 24 -6.40 -2.55 1.15
N GLU A 25 -6.40 -1.43 0.42
CA GLU A 25 -7.63 -0.77 -0.08
C GLU A 25 -7.95 -1.13 -1.53
N LYS A 26 -6.98 -1.70 -2.25
CA LYS A 26 -7.07 -2.11 -3.65
C LYS A 26 -6.22 -3.37 -3.83
N PRO A 27 -6.27 -4.06 -4.98
CA PRO A 27 -5.40 -5.19 -5.24
C PRO A 27 -3.92 -4.81 -5.11
N ILE A 28 -3.13 -5.72 -4.55
CA ILE A 28 -1.67 -5.62 -4.52
C ILE A 28 -1.10 -6.27 -5.78
N GLU A 29 -0.04 -5.71 -6.35
CA GLU A 29 0.70 -6.29 -7.46
C GLU A 29 2.09 -6.80 -7.00
N ILE A 30 2.50 -7.95 -7.52
CA ILE A 30 3.86 -8.48 -7.39
C ILE A 30 4.48 -8.43 -8.78
N GLN A 31 5.53 -7.61 -8.94
CA GLN A 31 6.32 -7.55 -10.17
C GLN A 31 7.30 -8.71 -10.23
N VAL A 32 7.27 -9.47 -11.33
CA VAL A 32 8.21 -10.56 -11.60
C VAL A 32 9.04 -10.20 -12.83
N GLY A 33 10.35 -10.09 -12.67
CA GLY A 33 11.30 -9.73 -13.74
C GLY A 33 11.58 -10.82 -14.77
N PHE A 34 10.81 -11.90 -14.76
CA PHE A 34 11.01 -13.10 -15.60
C PHE A 34 9.69 -13.55 -16.23
N VAL A 35 9.81 -14.40 -17.25
CA VAL A 35 8.66 -14.94 -17.98
C VAL A 35 7.73 -15.76 -17.08
N ALA A 36 6.44 -15.77 -17.43
CA ALA A 36 5.44 -16.58 -16.74
C ALA A 36 5.75 -18.08 -16.85
N GLY A 37 5.41 -18.86 -15.82
CA GLY A 37 5.64 -20.30 -15.75
C GLY A 37 7.07 -20.71 -15.36
N GLY A 38 8.02 -19.78 -15.26
CA GLY A 38 9.35 -20.04 -14.69
C GLY A 38 9.34 -20.13 -13.17
N GLY A 39 10.45 -20.59 -12.57
CA GLY A 39 10.56 -20.76 -11.10
C GLY A 39 10.16 -19.52 -10.30
N THR A 40 10.67 -18.34 -10.68
CA THR A 40 10.33 -17.08 -10.00
C THR A 40 8.84 -16.73 -10.05
N ASP A 41 8.16 -17.03 -11.17
CA ASP A 41 6.72 -16.80 -11.31
C ASP A 41 5.90 -17.76 -10.44
N LEU A 42 6.31 -19.03 -10.38
CA LEU A 42 5.65 -20.04 -9.54
C LEU A 42 5.81 -19.73 -8.05
N ASP A 43 6.98 -19.26 -7.64
CA ASP A 43 7.23 -18.78 -6.28
C ASP A 43 6.36 -17.56 -5.96
N ALA A 44 6.35 -16.55 -6.84
CA ALA A 44 5.51 -15.36 -6.69
C ALA A 44 4.02 -15.68 -6.54
N ARG A 45 3.49 -16.62 -7.34
CA ARG A 45 2.10 -17.07 -7.24
C ARG A 45 1.82 -17.82 -5.94
N SER A 46 2.81 -18.54 -5.42
CA SER A 46 2.68 -19.22 -4.12
C SER A 46 2.66 -18.20 -2.97
N TYR A 47 3.50 -17.17 -3.03
CA TYR A 47 3.46 -16.05 -2.09
C TYR A 47 2.16 -15.26 -2.17
N ALA A 48 1.66 -14.97 -3.38
CA ALA A 48 0.39 -14.27 -3.58
C ALA A 48 -0.75 -14.98 -2.82
N ARG A 49 -0.94 -16.28 -3.05
CA ARG A 49 -1.97 -17.07 -2.35
C ARG A 49 -1.82 -17.06 -0.82
N ALA A 50 -0.60 -17.10 -0.31
CA ALA A 50 -0.35 -17.04 1.13
C ALA A 50 -0.66 -15.65 1.71
N LEU A 51 -0.31 -14.61 0.97
CA LEU A 51 -0.54 -13.23 1.37
C LEU A 51 -2.04 -12.90 1.38
N GLU A 52 -2.79 -13.29 0.33
CA GLU A 52 -4.25 -13.11 0.25
C GLU A 52 -4.96 -13.66 1.49
N LYS A 53 -4.58 -14.86 1.95
CA LYS A 53 -5.14 -15.48 3.18
C LYS A 53 -4.86 -14.66 4.43
N ARG A 54 -3.72 -13.97 4.50
CA ARG A 54 -3.29 -13.21 5.68
C ARG A 54 -3.90 -11.80 5.71
N ILE A 55 -4.06 -11.17 4.56
CA ILE A 55 -4.43 -9.76 4.47
C ILE A 55 -5.90 -9.54 4.07
N GLY A 56 -6.57 -10.56 3.51
CA GLY A 56 -7.97 -10.50 3.09
C GLY A 56 -8.24 -9.66 1.84
N GLY A 57 -7.22 -9.38 1.04
CA GLY A 57 -7.30 -8.65 -0.24
C GLY A 57 -6.71 -9.46 -1.38
N THR A 58 -6.93 -9.00 -2.61
CA THR A 58 -6.43 -9.65 -3.85
C THR A 58 -4.96 -9.34 -4.09
N VAL A 59 -4.20 -10.34 -4.55
CA VAL A 59 -2.79 -10.18 -4.96
C VAL A 59 -2.60 -10.67 -6.39
N VAL A 60 -2.16 -9.78 -7.28
CA VAL A 60 -1.95 -10.03 -8.71
C VAL A 60 -0.45 -10.19 -8.99
N VAL A 61 -0.08 -11.17 -9.81
CA VAL A 61 1.30 -11.36 -10.27
C VAL A 61 1.41 -10.85 -11.72
N THR A 62 2.31 -9.91 -11.96
CA THR A 62 2.59 -9.33 -13.28
C THR A 62 4.02 -9.63 -13.69
N ASN A 63 4.19 -10.26 -14.86
CA ASN A 63 5.49 -10.56 -15.43
C ASN A 63 5.94 -9.40 -16.33
N ARG A 64 7.11 -8.82 -16.03
CA ARG A 64 7.77 -7.77 -16.81
C ARG A 64 9.22 -8.18 -17.12
N PRO A 65 9.43 -9.15 -18.03
CA PRO A 65 10.77 -9.64 -18.36
C PRO A 65 11.59 -8.59 -19.12
N GLY A 66 12.91 -8.67 -18.97
CA GLY A 66 13.88 -7.85 -19.73
C GLY A 66 15.04 -7.39 -18.86
N ALA A 67 16.22 -7.20 -19.49
CA ALA A 67 17.45 -6.72 -18.84
C ALA A 67 17.76 -7.44 -17.50
N GLY A 68 17.64 -8.78 -17.46
CA GLY A 68 17.90 -9.56 -16.24
C GLY A 68 16.95 -9.28 -15.07
N GLY A 69 15.83 -8.60 -15.29
CA GLY A 69 14.86 -8.20 -14.26
C GLY A 69 14.84 -6.70 -13.97
N GLU A 70 15.74 -5.91 -14.55
CA GLU A 70 15.81 -4.46 -14.31
C GLU A 70 14.53 -3.72 -14.70
N LEU A 71 13.77 -4.17 -15.70
CA LEU A 71 12.50 -3.53 -16.08
C LEU A 71 11.42 -3.67 -15.00
N ALA A 72 11.35 -4.82 -14.33
CA ALA A 72 10.47 -5.02 -13.19
C ALA A 72 10.93 -4.21 -11.98
N LEU A 73 12.25 -4.11 -11.73
CA LEU A 73 12.77 -3.27 -10.66
C LEU A 73 12.47 -1.78 -10.90
N ALA A 74 12.70 -1.29 -12.12
CA ALA A 74 12.43 0.10 -12.49
C ALA A 74 10.95 0.47 -12.31
N ALA A 75 10.05 -0.49 -12.49
CA ALA A 75 8.63 -0.32 -12.21
C ALA A 75 8.36 -0.07 -10.74
N VAL A 76 8.86 -0.97 -9.87
CA VAL A 76 8.68 -0.87 -8.42
C VAL A 76 9.27 0.44 -7.89
N VAL A 77 10.44 0.85 -8.39
CA VAL A 77 11.08 2.12 -8.01
C VAL A 77 10.25 3.34 -8.38
N ARG A 78 9.50 3.29 -9.49
CA ARG A 78 8.64 4.39 -9.96
C ARG A 78 7.23 4.35 -9.39
N ALA A 79 6.83 3.24 -8.78
CA ALA A 79 5.52 3.08 -8.18
C ALA A 79 5.34 4.03 -6.98
N LYS A 80 4.08 4.32 -6.65
CA LYS A 80 3.77 5.02 -5.41
C LYS A 80 4.22 4.14 -4.22
N PRO A 81 4.86 4.70 -3.18
CA PRO A 81 5.27 3.94 -2.01
C PRO A 81 4.08 3.67 -1.06
N ASP A 82 3.00 3.12 -1.59
CA ASP A 82 1.71 2.90 -0.90
C ASP A 82 1.43 1.42 -0.61
N GLY A 83 2.40 0.54 -0.88
CA GLY A 83 2.32 -0.90 -0.59
C GLY A 83 1.38 -1.69 -1.49
N HIS A 84 0.91 -1.13 -2.61
CA HIS A 84 0.01 -1.86 -3.54
C HIS A 84 0.67 -2.23 -4.87
N THR A 85 1.82 -1.65 -5.21
CA THR A 85 2.63 -1.87 -6.43
C THR A 85 1.89 -1.72 -7.77
N ARG A 86 2.54 -1.15 -8.78
CA ARG A 86 2.22 -1.27 -10.21
C ARG A 86 3.49 -1.10 -11.03
#